data_AF-A0A429GG33-F1
#
_entry.id   AF-A0A429GG33-F1
#
_cell.length_a   1.000
_cell.length_b   1.000
_cell.length_c   1.000
_cell.angle_alpha   90.00
_cell.angle_beta   90.00
_cell.angle_gamma   90.00
#
_symmetry.space_group_name_H-M   'P 1'
#
loop_
_entity.id
_entity.type
_entity.pdbx_description
1 polymer ?
#
loop_
_entity_poly.entity_id
_entity_poly.type
_entity_poly.pdbx_seq_one_letter_code
_entity_poly.pdbx_strand_id
1 'polypeptide(L)'
;MKEIWRILVAMVLFIAVLILPALVHKLSYIPHFEVKSVRLVNDYGIPSFRISFNTSDYPIYFYLLTPEGERIDFLDVIGPMANPDNAIDLHLIPCCNYTNIIGPKKYVIKAYYENKELWSSVFEVKGAKANLKIADVEFNASSELSLRRITLEIKNEGDVSLRLEDLKLYLDYSCEPFAISPSTPAHDDILSVPPGNSSRVNIHLSSFISSKHLDEEHRIVVMLPRIAEASYIIKPLKPELRIRSVGVRQSPEGLYMDNITLTILNTWNYPINIKWLELYVNGKPASYWIPSATMINPGEERNLTLYISSMRTQLPVMVSAKLGGVEVFYLYKG
;
A
#
# COMPACT_ATOMS: atom_id res chain seq x y z
N MET A 1 -8.94 43.14 -78.72
CA MET A 1 -9.67 42.19 -77.82
C MET A 1 -9.12 40.76 -77.86
N LYS A 2 -8.99 40.11 -79.04
CA LYS A 2 -8.47 38.72 -79.14
C LYS A 2 -7.04 38.53 -78.64
N GLU A 3 -6.15 39.51 -78.83
CA GLU A 3 -4.76 39.40 -78.37
C GLU A 3 -4.60 39.52 -76.85
N ILE A 4 -5.34 40.43 -76.23
CA ILE A 4 -5.36 40.60 -74.76
C ILE A 4 -5.85 39.32 -74.07
N TRP A 5 -6.86 38.64 -74.63
CA TRP A 5 -7.34 37.36 -74.13
C TRP A 5 -6.30 36.24 -74.23
N ARG A 6 -5.54 36.17 -75.34
CA ARG A 6 -4.45 35.20 -75.51
C ARG A 6 -3.31 35.43 -74.50
N ILE A 7 -2.98 36.69 -74.24
CA ILE A 7 -1.96 37.07 -73.26
C ILE A 7 -2.42 36.68 -71.84
N LEU A 8 -3.68 36.95 -71.48
CA LEU A 8 -4.24 36.55 -70.18
C LEU A 8 -4.25 35.03 -69.98
N VAL A 9 -4.66 34.27 -70.98
CA VAL A 9 -4.66 32.79 -70.92
C VAL A 9 -3.23 32.25 -70.81
N ALA A 10 -2.28 32.79 -71.57
CA ALA A 10 -0.87 32.41 -71.49
C ALA A 10 -0.28 32.72 -70.11
N MET A 11 -0.64 33.86 -69.51
CA MET A 11 -0.16 34.26 -68.18
C MET A 11 -0.75 33.36 -67.08
N VAL A 12 -2.03 33.00 -67.15
CA VAL A 12 -2.66 32.04 -66.22
C VAL A 12 -2.03 30.66 -66.34
N LEU A 13 -1.79 30.17 -67.56
CA LEU A 13 -1.09 28.91 -67.79
C LEU A 13 0.33 28.94 -67.24
N PHE A 14 1.06 30.03 -67.43
CA PHE A 14 2.42 30.20 -66.92
C PHE A 14 2.44 30.20 -65.37
N ILE A 15 1.52 30.92 -64.73
CA ILE A 15 1.35 30.92 -63.28
C ILE A 15 0.98 29.52 -62.78
N ALA A 16 0.06 28.83 -63.47
CA ALA A 16 -0.32 27.46 -63.12
C ALA A 16 0.86 26.50 -63.22
N VAL A 17 1.68 26.58 -64.28
CA VAL A 17 2.88 25.76 -64.47
C VAL A 17 3.94 26.00 -63.38
N LEU A 18 4.02 27.19 -62.81
CA LEU A 18 4.94 27.48 -61.71
C LEU A 18 4.39 27.06 -60.34
N ILE A 19 3.08 27.25 -60.10
CA ILE A 19 2.47 27.00 -58.79
C ILE A 19 2.06 25.53 -58.60
N LEU A 20 1.54 24.86 -59.64
CA LEU A 20 1.07 23.48 -59.55
C LEU A 20 2.16 22.51 -59.08
N PRO A 21 3.41 22.55 -59.60
CA PRO A 21 4.46 21.64 -59.13
C PRO A 21 4.81 21.87 -57.66
N ALA A 22 4.85 23.13 -57.21
CA ALA A 22 5.10 23.46 -55.81
C ALA A 22 3.96 22.97 -54.90
N LEU A 23 2.71 23.12 -55.34
CA LEU A 23 1.54 22.65 -54.61
C LEU A 23 1.51 21.11 -54.53
N VAL A 24 1.79 20.44 -55.66
CA VAL A 24 1.88 18.97 -55.74
C VAL A 24 3.03 18.46 -54.87
N HIS A 25 4.20 19.12 -54.90
CA HIS A 25 5.32 18.75 -54.05
C HIS A 25 4.97 18.89 -52.57
N LYS A 26 4.38 20.01 -52.15
CA LYS A 26 3.93 20.21 -50.77
C LYS A 26 2.89 19.16 -50.35
N LEU A 27 1.92 18.87 -51.21
CA LEU A 27 0.88 17.86 -50.94
C LEU A 27 1.43 16.44 -50.91
N SER A 28 2.51 16.14 -51.63
CA SER A 28 3.12 14.81 -51.70
C SER A 28 4.28 14.60 -50.73
N TYR A 29 4.82 15.68 -50.15
CA TYR A 29 5.98 15.60 -49.25
C TYR A 29 5.65 14.80 -47.98
N ILE A 30 6.46 13.77 -47.71
CA ILE A 30 6.46 13.03 -46.47
C ILE A 30 7.88 13.16 -45.92
N PRO A 31 8.07 13.75 -44.74
CA PRO A 31 9.40 13.92 -44.16
C PRO A 31 10.05 12.57 -43.86
N HIS A 32 11.38 12.56 -43.82
CA HIS A 32 12.10 11.40 -43.34
C HIS A 32 11.91 11.27 -41.82
N PHE A 33 11.27 10.18 -41.40
CA PHE A 33 10.99 9.91 -39.99
C PHE A 33 11.30 8.44 -39.67
N GLU A 34 12.10 8.23 -38.64
CA GLU A 34 12.51 6.90 -38.20
C GLU A 34 12.41 6.77 -36.68
N VAL A 35 11.65 5.78 -36.19
CA VAL A 35 11.64 5.41 -34.78
C VAL A 35 12.78 4.43 -34.50
N LYS A 36 13.71 4.82 -33.62
CA LYS A 36 14.86 3.99 -33.23
C LYS A 36 14.50 2.98 -32.15
N SER A 37 13.71 3.40 -31.16
CA SER A 37 13.29 2.52 -30.06
C SER A 37 12.06 3.05 -29.35
N VAL A 38 11.25 2.13 -28.83
CA VAL A 38 10.18 2.41 -27.88
C VAL A 38 10.36 1.50 -26.68
N ARG A 39 10.39 2.07 -25.47
CA ARG A 39 10.63 1.32 -24.23
C ARG A 39 9.81 1.90 -23.09
N LEU A 40 9.36 1.03 -22.20
CA LEU A 40 8.69 1.43 -20.96
C LEU A 40 9.74 1.98 -19.99
N VAL A 41 9.47 3.17 -19.46
CA VAL A 41 10.33 3.84 -18.49
C VAL A 41 9.49 4.37 -17.33
N ASN A 42 10.17 4.72 -16.25
CA ASN A 42 9.59 5.46 -15.14
C ASN A 42 10.08 6.91 -15.23
N ASP A 43 9.21 7.81 -15.68
CA ASP A 43 9.47 9.24 -15.75
C ASP A 43 8.92 9.91 -14.49
N TYR A 44 9.81 10.19 -13.52
CA TYR A 44 9.46 10.80 -12.22
C TYR A 44 8.28 10.13 -11.47
N GLY A 45 8.22 8.79 -11.46
CA GLY A 45 7.15 8.03 -10.80
C GLY A 45 5.93 7.78 -11.70
N ILE A 46 5.96 8.23 -12.95
CA ILE A 46 4.91 8.03 -13.95
C ILE A 46 5.39 7.00 -14.98
N PRO A 47 4.66 5.89 -15.17
CA PRO A 47 5.00 4.94 -16.23
C PRO A 47 4.75 5.59 -17.60
N SER A 48 5.76 5.51 -18.48
CA SER A 48 5.75 6.23 -19.76
C SER A 48 6.40 5.39 -20.87
N PHE A 49 5.99 5.64 -22.11
CA PHE A 49 6.73 5.19 -23.28
C PHE A 49 7.80 6.22 -23.65
N ARG A 50 9.07 5.82 -23.54
CA ARG A 50 10.18 6.58 -24.09
C ARG A 50 10.40 6.21 -25.54
N ILE A 51 10.22 7.18 -26.43
CA ILE A 51 10.32 7.02 -27.88
C ILE A 51 11.54 7.80 -28.36
N SER A 52 12.56 7.10 -28.82
CA SER A 52 13.72 7.70 -29.49
C SER A 52 13.50 7.67 -31.00
N PHE A 53 13.69 8.80 -31.67
CA PHE A 53 13.42 8.93 -33.11
C PHE A 53 14.43 9.84 -33.81
N ASN A 54 14.39 9.84 -35.15
CA ASN A 54 15.18 10.70 -36.00
C ASN A 54 14.28 11.38 -37.04
N THR A 55 14.50 12.68 -37.23
CA THR A 55 13.84 13.49 -38.26
C THR A 55 14.68 14.73 -38.55
N SER A 56 14.64 15.20 -39.79
CA SER A 56 15.11 16.53 -40.17
C SER A 56 13.99 17.58 -40.17
N ASP A 57 12.74 17.12 -40.10
CA ASP A 57 11.56 17.92 -40.33
C ASP A 57 10.73 18.04 -39.05
N TYR A 58 10.29 19.26 -38.78
CA TYR A 58 9.51 19.64 -37.60
C TYR A 58 8.39 20.59 -38.02
N PRO A 59 7.27 20.67 -37.26
CA PRO A 59 7.00 19.96 -36.00
C PRO A 59 6.55 18.51 -36.21
N ILE A 60 6.83 17.65 -35.22
CA ILE A 60 6.29 16.29 -35.14
C ILE A 60 5.32 16.20 -33.96
N TYR A 61 4.13 15.69 -34.20
CA TYR A 61 3.08 15.51 -33.19
C TYR A 61 2.98 14.04 -32.80
N PHE A 62 3.15 13.74 -31.53
CA PHE A 62 3.00 12.38 -31.00
C PHE A 62 1.71 12.27 -30.19
N TYR A 63 0.99 11.18 -30.42
CA TYR A 63 -0.22 10.84 -29.68
C TYR A 63 -0.10 9.44 -29.10
N LEU A 64 -0.45 9.32 -27.82
CA LEU A 64 -0.72 8.05 -27.17
C LEU A 64 -2.24 7.87 -27.08
N LEU A 65 -2.75 6.80 -27.66
CA LEU A 65 -4.18 6.54 -27.79
C LEU A 65 -4.55 5.17 -27.21
N THR A 66 -5.82 5.01 -26.85
CA THR A 66 -6.44 3.69 -26.70
C THR A 66 -6.61 3.02 -28.08
N PRO A 67 -6.84 1.69 -28.14
CA PRO A 67 -7.15 1.00 -29.40
C PRO A 67 -8.38 1.57 -30.13
N GLU A 68 -9.32 2.15 -29.39
CA GLU A 68 -10.53 2.79 -29.89
C GLU A 68 -10.28 4.22 -30.41
N GLY A 69 -9.07 4.75 -30.22
CA GLY A 69 -8.66 6.08 -30.68
C GLY A 69 -8.87 7.20 -29.67
N GLU A 70 -9.21 6.90 -28.42
CA GLU A 70 -9.30 7.91 -27.37
C GLU A 70 -7.90 8.37 -26.97
N ARG A 71 -7.69 9.69 -26.88
CA ARG A 71 -6.38 10.25 -26.54
C ARG A 71 -6.09 10.12 -25.04
N ILE A 72 -4.97 9.50 -24.72
CA ILE A 72 -4.44 9.34 -23.36
C ILE A 72 -3.45 10.47 -23.06
N ASP A 73 -2.49 10.68 -23.96
CA ASP A 73 -1.46 11.70 -23.84
C ASP A 73 -1.00 12.22 -25.22
N PHE A 74 -0.33 13.36 -25.26
CA PHE A 74 0.23 13.92 -26.48
C PHE A 74 1.43 14.82 -26.21
N LEU A 75 2.33 14.90 -27.19
CA LEU A 75 3.48 15.80 -27.13
C LEU A 75 3.82 16.34 -28.50
N ASP A 76 4.11 17.65 -28.56
CA ASP A 76 4.49 18.36 -29.77
C ASP A 76 5.99 18.66 -29.74
N VAL A 77 6.72 18.17 -30.74
CA VAL A 77 8.16 18.44 -30.89
C VAL A 77 8.37 19.47 -31.98
N ILE A 78 8.69 20.71 -31.59
CA ILE A 78 8.74 21.87 -32.49
C ILE A 78 10.13 22.06 -33.12
N GLY A 79 11.15 21.37 -32.62
CA GLY A 79 12.51 21.44 -33.15
C GLY A 79 13.41 20.35 -32.60
N PRO A 80 14.70 20.34 -33.01
CA PRO A 80 15.67 19.38 -32.52
C PRO A 80 15.79 19.46 -30.99
N MET A 81 15.73 18.30 -30.34
CA MET A 81 15.81 18.22 -28.89
C MET A 81 17.27 18.38 -28.44
N ALA A 82 17.47 19.07 -27.32
CA ALA A 82 18.81 19.23 -26.71
C ALA A 82 19.30 17.97 -25.99
N ASN A 83 18.46 16.94 -25.85
CA ASN A 83 18.79 15.69 -25.19
C ASN A 83 19.58 14.76 -26.14
N PRO A 84 20.72 14.19 -25.73
CA PRO A 84 21.53 13.27 -26.55
C PRO A 84 20.76 12.10 -27.17
N ASP A 85 19.64 11.67 -26.59
CA ASP A 85 18.87 10.51 -27.06
C ASP A 85 17.78 10.85 -28.09
N ASN A 86 17.52 12.13 -28.39
CA ASN A 86 16.37 12.59 -29.20
C ASN A 86 15.09 11.81 -28.86
N ALA A 87 14.76 11.80 -27.58
CA ALA A 87 13.70 10.98 -27.03
C ALA A 87 12.62 11.84 -26.36
N ILE A 88 11.39 11.39 -26.52
CA ILE A 88 10.22 11.93 -25.83
C ILE A 88 9.63 10.87 -24.91
N ASP A 89 8.88 11.30 -23.90
CA ASP A 89 8.13 10.44 -23.01
C ASP A 89 6.63 10.73 -23.18
N LEU A 90 5.84 9.69 -23.47
CA LEU A 90 4.37 9.76 -23.45
C LEU A 90 3.86 8.97 -22.24
N HIS A 91 3.11 9.64 -21.37
CA HIS A 91 2.67 9.11 -20.10
C HIS A 91 1.49 8.14 -20.31
N LEU A 92 1.60 6.92 -19.75
CA LEU A 92 0.60 5.86 -19.92
C LEU A 92 -0.72 6.11 -19.19
N ILE A 93 -0.74 7.15 -18.36
CA ILE A 93 -1.86 7.53 -17.53
C ILE A 93 -2.10 9.03 -17.74
N PRO A 94 -3.35 9.48 -17.90
CA PRO A 94 -3.64 10.90 -18.07
C PRO A 94 -3.05 11.74 -16.93
N CYS A 95 -2.57 12.94 -17.27
CA CYS A 95 -2.16 13.94 -16.29
C CYS A 95 -3.21 14.05 -15.17
N CYS A 96 -2.74 14.00 -13.92
CA CYS A 96 -3.52 14.09 -12.68
C CYS A 96 -4.24 12.81 -12.20
N ASN A 97 -4.10 11.65 -12.86
CA ASN A 97 -4.70 10.40 -12.37
C ASN A 97 -3.65 9.36 -11.94
N TYR A 98 -2.91 9.67 -10.87
CA TYR A 98 -1.79 8.87 -10.37
C TYR A 98 -2.23 7.52 -9.77
N THR A 99 -2.48 6.53 -10.62
CA THR A 99 -2.94 5.20 -10.21
C THR A 99 -2.10 4.11 -10.87
N ASN A 100 -2.06 2.93 -10.26
CA ASN A 100 -1.44 1.79 -10.92
C ASN A 100 -2.17 1.41 -12.22
N ILE A 101 -1.41 0.99 -13.25
CA ILE A 101 -1.98 0.41 -14.48
C ILE A 101 -2.39 -1.03 -14.17
N ILE A 102 -3.69 -1.27 -13.99
CA ILE A 102 -4.20 -2.58 -13.59
C ILE A 102 -4.46 -3.44 -14.84
N GLY A 103 -3.79 -4.61 -14.89
CA GLY A 103 -3.98 -5.63 -15.91
C GLY A 103 -3.43 -5.26 -17.28
N PRO A 104 -3.46 -6.22 -18.23
CA PRO A 104 -2.95 -6.01 -19.57
C PRO A 104 -3.79 -4.97 -20.32
N LYS A 105 -3.13 -3.98 -20.90
CA LYS A 105 -3.72 -2.92 -21.72
C LYS A 105 -2.95 -2.76 -23.02
N LYS A 106 -3.68 -2.41 -24.08
CA LYS A 106 -3.10 -2.06 -25.37
C LYS A 106 -3.09 -0.55 -25.54
N TYR A 107 -2.02 -0.06 -26.14
CA TYR A 107 -1.80 1.35 -26.42
C TYR A 107 -1.41 1.50 -27.89
N VAL A 108 -1.87 2.56 -28.52
CA VAL A 108 -1.49 2.91 -29.89
C VAL A 108 -0.70 4.19 -29.84
N ILE A 109 0.55 4.16 -30.30
CA ILE A 109 1.33 5.38 -30.49
C ILE A 109 1.27 5.76 -31.95
N LYS A 110 1.05 7.04 -32.21
CA LYS A 110 1.06 7.62 -33.56
C LYS A 110 1.94 8.87 -33.60
N ALA A 111 2.66 9.04 -34.70
CA ALA A 111 3.43 10.24 -35.00
C ALA A 111 2.91 10.89 -36.29
N TYR A 112 2.78 12.21 -36.29
CA TYR A 112 2.27 12.99 -37.42
C TYR A 112 3.19 14.15 -37.76
N TYR A 113 3.23 14.50 -39.04
CA TYR A 113 3.73 15.79 -39.53
C TYR A 113 2.60 16.49 -40.27
N GLU A 114 2.27 17.70 -39.83
CA GLU A 114 1.01 18.35 -40.18
C GLU A 114 -0.18 17.38 -39.97
N ASN A 115 -0.93 17.04 -41.01
CA ASN A 115 -2.07 16.12 -40.96
C ASN A 115 -1.75 14.71 -41.49
N LYS A 116 -0.46 14.39 -41.70
CA LYS A 116 -0.03 13.12 -42.29
C LYS A 116 0.55 12.20 -41.23
N GLU A 117 0.03 10.98 -41.14
CA GLU A 117 0.56 9.94 -40.26
C GLU A 117 1.92 9.47 -40.81
N LEU A 118 2.97 9.61 -40.00
CA LEU A 118 4.32 9.18 -40.32
C LEU A 118 4.58 7.76 -39.83
N TRP A 119 4.01 7.42 -38.68
CA TRP A 119 4.26 6.16 -38.01
C TRP A 119 3.13 5.83 -37.05
N SER A 120 2.79 4.53 -36.96
CA SER A 120 1.88 4.01 -35.96
C SER A 120 2.31 2.61 -35.54
N SER A 121 2.24 2.33 -34.25
CA SER A 121 2.46 0.99 -33.70
C SER A 121 1.61 0.75 -32.47
N VAL A 122 1.27 -0.52 -32.26
CA VAL A 122 0.51 -1.01 -31.10
C VAL A 122 1.47 -1.63 -30.10
N PHE A 123 1.31 -1.29 -28.84
CA PHE A 123 2.10 -1.82 -27.73
C PHE A 123 1.18 -2.42 -26.68
N GLU A 124 1.60 -3.55 -26.12
CA GLU A 124 0.93 -4.19 -25.00
C GLU A 124 1.73 -3.95 -23.72
N VAL A 125 1.03 -3.53 -22.68
CA VAL A 125 1.56 -3.31 -21.34
C VAL A 125 0.81 -4.24 -20.41
N LYS A 126 1.50 -5.18 -19.76
CA LYS A 126 0.89 -6.17 -18.85
C LYS A 126 0.36 -5.50 -17.58
N GLY A 127 0.90 -4.35 -17.23
CA GLY A 127 0.49 -3.56 -16.08
C GLY A 127 1.19 -3.98 -14.80
N ALA A 128 0.79 -3.34 -13.71
CA ALA A 128 1.28 -3.62 -12.38
C ALA A 128 0.81 -5.01 -11.94
N LYS A 129 1.76 -5.82 -11.50
CA LYS A 129 1.50 -7.11 -10.87
C LYS A 129 2.43 -7.22 -9.66
N ALA A 130 1.88 -7.56 -8.50
CA ALA A 130 2.66 -7.61 -7.28
C ALA A 130 2.47 -8.93 -6.54
N ASN A 131 3.49 -9.31 -5.79
CA ASN A 131 3.37 -10.25 -4.68
C ASN A 131 3.60 -9.47 -3.39
N LEU A 132 2.64 -9.57 -2.45
CA LEU A 132 2.71 -8.94 -1.14
C LEU A 132 2.88 -10.00 -0.07
N LYS A 133 3.75 -9.72 0.89
CA LYS A 133 3.93 -10.58 2.06
C LYS A 133 4.17 -9.73 3.30
N ILE A 134 3.35 -9.95 4.32
CA ILE A 134 3.60 -9.40 5.66
C ILE A 134 4.73 -10.23 6.28
N ALA A 135 5.91 -9.62 6.40
CA ALA A 135 7.10 -10.29 6.89
C ALA A 135 7.18 -10.27 8.42
N ASP A 136 6.73 -9.17 9.03
CA ASP A 136 6.73 -9.01 10.49
C ASP A 136 5.64 -8.01 10.92
N VAL A 137 5.20 -8.16 12.16
CA VAL A 137 4.25 -7.26 12.81
C VAL A 137 4.71 -6.94 14.22
N GLU A 138 4.73 -5.66 14.56
CA GLU A 138 5.20 -5.18 15.85
C GLU A 138 4.03 -4.62 16.65
N PHE A 139 3.85 -5.16 17.85
CA PHE A 139 2.84 -4.73 18.80
C PHE A 139 3.47 -4.17 20.07
N ASN A 140 2.75 -3.26 20.71
CA ASN A 140 3.03 -2.80 22.06
C ASN A 140 1.82 -3.06 22.95
N ALA A 141 2.03 -3.64 24.12
CA ALA A 141 0.98 -3.88 25.09
C ALA A 141 0.94 -2.77 26.15
N SER A 142 -0.17 -2.03 26.19
CA SER A 142 -0.41 -0.93 27.12
C SER A 142 -1.77 -1.11 27.79
N SER A 143 -2.65 -0.10 27.78
CA SER A 143 -4.07 -0.31 28.10
C SER A 143 -4.74 -1.26 27.10
N GLU A 144 -4.24 -1.28 25.87
CA GLU A 144 -4.72 -2.07 24.73
C GLU A 144 -3.53 -2.67 23.99
N LEU A 145 -3.79 -3.58 23.03
CA LEU A 145 -2.75 -4.10 22.15
C LEU A 145 -2.63 -3.17 20.94
N SER A 146 -1.62 -2.30 20.93
CA SER A 146 -1.40 -1.34 19.85
C SER A 146 -0.53 -1.94 18.75
N LEU A 147 -1.02 -1.93 17.52
CA LEU A 147 -0.26 -2.27 16.32
C LEU A 147 0.58 -1.06 15.91
N ARG A 148 1.91 -1.19 15.96
CA ARG A 148 2.84 -0.07 15.74
C ARG A 148 3.43 -0.07 14.36
N ARG A 149 3.81 -1.25 13.88
CA ARG A 149 4.53 -1.39 12.61
C ARG A 149 4.20 -2.70 11.95
N ILE A 150 4.06 -2.66 10.63
CA ILE A 150 4.05 -3.85 9.77
C ILE A 150 5.23 -3.72 8.82
N THR A 151 6.05 -4.75 8.74
CA THR A 151 7.08 -4.84 7.71
C THR A 151 6.53 -5.62 6.54
N LEU A 152 6.45 -4.97 5.38
CA LEU A 152 5.89 -5.52 4.16
C LEU A 152 7.00 -5.78 3.14
N GLU A 153 7.05 -7.00 2.63
CA GLU A 153 7.84 -7.39 1.48
C GLU A 153 6.97 -7.31 0.22
N ILE A 154 7.46 -6.58 -0.77
CA ILE A 154 6.75 -6.30 -2.03
C ILE A 154 7.66 -6.71 -3.17
N LYS A 155 7.15 -7.51 -4.10
CA LYS A 155 7.84 -7.83 -5.35
C LYS A 155 6.96 -7.40 -6.53
N ASN A 156 7.48 -6.54 -7.39
CA ASN A 156 6.80 -6.15 -8.61
C ASN A 156 7.16 -7.13 -9.74
N GLU A 157 6.18 -7.92 -10.18
CA GLU A 157 6.28 -8.87 -11.29
C GLU A 157 5.69 -8.32 -12.59
N GLY A 158 5.21 -7.07 -12.56
CA GLY A 158 4.70 -6.34 -13.72
C GLY A 158 5.81 -5.80 -14.61
N ASP A 159 5.41 -5.18 -15.71
CA ASP A 159 6.29 -4.49 -16.67
C ASP A 159 6.26 -2.96 -16.53
N VAL A 160 5.51 -2.44 -15.56
CA VAL A 160 5.48 -1.01 -15.17
C VAL A 160 5.74 -0.85 -13.69
N SER A 161 6.21 0.34 -13.29
CA SER A 161 6.42 0.67 -11.87
C SER A 161 5.15 0.50 -11.06
N LEU A 162 5.27 -0.13 -9.90
CA LEU A 162 4.19 -0.34 -8.94
C LEU A 162 4.19 0.80 -7.93
N ARG A 163 3.13 1.59 -7.88
CA ARG A 163 2.95 2.67 -6.90
C ARG A 163 2.38 2.12 -5.60
N LEU A 164 2.94 2.55 -4.48
CA LEU A 164 2.51 2.13 -3.14
C LEU A 164 1.50 3.09 -2.48
N GLU A 165 1.25 4.25 -3.08
CA GLU A 165 0.24 5.21 -2.61
C GLU A 165 -1.19 4.64 -2.63
N ASP A 166 -1.45 3.67 -3.52
CA ASP A 166 -2.73 2.98 -3.64
C ASP A 166 -2.95 1.91 -2.55
N LEU A 167 -1.97 1.70 -1.67
CA LEU A 167 -2.02 0.68 -0.63
C LEU A 167 -3.12 0.99 0.39
N LYS A 168 -3.85 -0.04 0.80
CA LYS A 168 -4.87 0.04 1.85
C LYS A 168 -4.55 -0.96 2.94
N LEU A 169 -4.85 -0.58 4.17
CA LEU A 169 -4.66 -1.42 5.34
C LEU A 169 -5.99 -1.54 6.08
N TYR A 170 -6.30 -2.76 6.48
CA TYR A 170 -7.48 -3.07 7.28
C TYR A 170 -7.10 -3.86 8.52
N LEU A 171 -7.70 -3.50 9.65
CA LEU A 171 -7.73 -4.28 10.89
C LEU A 171 -9.18 -4.63 11.17
N ASP A 172 -9.52 -5.92 11.16
CA ASP A 172 -10.90 -6.42 11.35
C ASP A 172 -11.93 -5.68 10.49
N TYR A 173 -11.61 -5.52 9.20
CA TYR A 173 -12.44 -4.82 8.20
C TYR A 173 -12.55 -3.29 8.38
N SER A 174 -12.01 -2.72 9.45
CA SER A 174 -11.83 -1.27 9.60
C SER A 174 -10.66 -0.79 8.76
N CYS A 175 -10.85 0.26 7.97
CA CYS A 175 -9.77 0.86 7.17
C CYS A 175 -8.92 1.75 8.07
N GLU A 176 -7.63 1.48 8.13
CA GLU A 176 -6.72 2.14 9.06
C GLU A 176 -5.81 3.14 8.36
N PRO A 177 -5.61 4.35 8.91
CA PRO A 177 -4.63 5.29 8.42
C PRO A 177 -3.22 4.84 8.77
N PHE A 178 -2.27 5.10 7.86
CA PHE A 178 -0.87 4.72 8.06
C PHE A 178 0.09 5.66 7.33
N ALA A 179 1.38 5.53 7.64
CA ALA A 179 2.48 6.15 6.92
C ALA A 179 3.46 5.07 6.44
N ILE A 180 4.04 5.26 5.25
CA ILE A 180 5.07 4.36 4.70
C ILE A 180 6.43 5.00 4.93
N SER A 181 7.41 4.21 5.37
CA SER A 181 8.81 4.58 5.42
C SER A 181 9.67 3.45 4.83
N PRO A 182 10.90 3.74 4.35
CA PRO A 182 11.76 2.68 3.87
C PRO A 182 12.22 1.83 5.04
N SER A 183 12.47 0.54 4.81
CA SER A 183 13.13 -0.28 5.84
C SER A 183 14.62 0.05 6.02
N THR A 184 15.24 0.70 5.02
CA THR A 184 16.64 1.15 5.05
C THR A 184 16.77 2.57 4.47
N PRO A 185 17.56 3.48 5.09
CA PRO A 185 17.60 4.90 4.74
C PRO A 185 18.23 5.26 3.39
N ALA A 186 18.42 4.32 2.47
CA ALA A 186 19.24 4.50 1.26
C ALA A 186 18.45 4.75 -0.05
N HIS A 187 17.12 4.92 -0.01
CA HIS A 187 16.33 5.15 -1.22
C HIS A 187 15.32 6.29 -1.04
N ASP A 188 15.48 7.33 -1.85
CA ASP A 188 14.67 8.56 -1.84
C ASP A 188 13.29 8.41 -2.50
N ASP A 189 13.01 7.30 -3.18
CA ASP A 189 11.69 7.04 -3.79
C ASP A 189 11.07 5.74 -3.25
N ILE A 190 10.42 5.87 -2.09
CA ILE A 190 9.77 4.76 -1.37
C ILE A 190 8.37 4.48 -1.96
N LEU A 191 7.86 5.38 -2.80
CA LEU A 191 6.48 5.36 -3.27
C LEU A 191 6.31 4.52 -4.54
N SER A 192 7.40 4.02 -5.12
CA SER A 192 7.34 3.14 -6.29
C SER A 192 8.31 1.95 -6.21
N VAL A 193 7.90 0.82 -6.79
CA VAL A 193 8.73 -0.38 -6.94
C VAL A 193 8.90 -0.65 -8.44
N PRO A 194 10.13 -0.54 -9.00
CA PRO A 194 10.36 -0.77 -10.43
C PRO A 194 9.98 -2.18 -10.90
N PRO A 195 9.70 -2.38 -12.21
CA PRO A 195 9.47 -3.71 -12.79
C PRO A 195 10.56 -4.71 -12.44
N GLY A 196 10.18 -5.92 -12.03
CA GLY A 196 11.11 -7.01 -11.69
C GLY A 196 11.85 -6.86 -10.35
N ASN A 197 11.73 -5.71 -9.69
CA ASN A 197 12.40 -5.44 -8.42
C ASN A 197 11.55 -5.80 -7.20
N SER A 198 12.22 -5.95 -6.08
CA SER A 198 11.61 -6.10 -4.76
C SER A 198 11.94 -4.90 -3.88
N SER A 199 11.02 -4.57 -2.99
CA SER A 199 11.20 -3.57 -1.94
C SER A 199 10.70 -4.09 -0.61
N ARG A 200 11.29 -3.59 0.46
CA ARG A 200 10.88 -3.85 1.83
C ARG A 200 10.58 -2.53 2.51
N VAL A 201 9.35 -2.35 2.95
CA VAL A 201 8.85 -1.10 3.53
C VAL A 201 8.29 -1.32 4.92
N ASN A 202 8.34 -0.29 5.75
CA ASN A 202 7.67 -0.27 7.04
C ASN A 202 6.40 0.56 6.91
N ILE A 203 5.29 0.00 7.36
CA ILE A 203 4.02 0.68 7.52
C ILE A 203 3.88 1.03 9.00
N HIS A 204 3.81 2.31 9.31
CA HIS A 204 3.61 2.84 10.66
C HIS A 204 2.16 3.23 10.87
N LEU A 205 1.58 2.80 11.99
CA LEU A 205 0.18 3.01 12.30
C LEU A 205 -0.05 3.14 13.81
N SER A 206 -1.25 3.62 14.17
CA SER A 206 -1.67 3.84 15.56
C SER A 206 -2.97 3.08 15.89
N SER A 207 -3.23 1.97 15.18
CA SER A 207 -4.40 1.13 15.39
C SER A 207 -4.24 0.24 16.63
N PHE A 208 -5.35 -0.17 17.22
CA PHE A 208 -5.34 -0.92 18.47
C PHE A 208 -6.47 -1.94 18.54
N ILE A 209 -6.21 -3.03 19.26
CA ILE A 209 -7.21 -4.02 19.64
C ILE A 209 -7.50 -3.82 21.12
N SER A 210 -8.77 -3.56 21.44
CA SER A 210 -9.25 -3.41 22.82
C SER A 210 -8.97 -4.67 23.61
N SER A 211 -8.55 -4.50 24.87
CA SER A 211 -8.26 -5.61 25.77
C SER A 211 -9.44 -6.57 25.99
N LYS A 212 -10.67 -6.08 25.81
CA LYS A 212 -11.92 -6.84 25.94
C LYS A 212 -12.17 -7.84 24.80
N HIS A 213 -11.50 -7.66 23.67
CA HIS A 213 -11.67 -8.50 22.48
C HIS A 213 -10.45 -9.39 22.22
N LEU A 214 -9.44 -9.39 23.10
CA LEU A 214 -8.23 -10.20 22.89
C LEU A 214 -8.49 -11.71 22.94
N ASP A 215 -9.68 -12.16 23.35
CA ASP A 215 -10.14 -13.55 23.27
C ASP A 215 -10.65 -13.95 21.88
N GLU A 216 -10.73 -13.01 20.95
CA GLU A 216 -11.16 -13.20 19.56
C GLU A 216 -9.95 -13.29 18.61
N GLU A 217 -10.19 -13.80 17.41
CA GLU A 217 -9.21 -13.78 16.33
C GLU A 217 -9.31 -12.45 15.59
N HIS A 218 -8.16 -11.81 15.34
CA HIS A 218 -8.11 -10.55 14.60
C HIS A 218 -7.32 -10.72 13.30
N ARG A 219 -7.69 -9.96 12.27
CA ARG A 219 -7.07 -10.05 10.95
C ARG A 219 -6.57 -8.70 10.49
N ILE A 220 -5.28 -8.66 10.15
CA ILE A 220 -4.67 -7.56 9.40
C ILE A 220 -4.72 -7.93 7.91
N VAL A 221 -5.20 -7.03 7.07
CA VAL A 221 -5.15 -7.17 5.61
C VAL A 221 -4.44 -5.96 5.03
N VAL A 222 -3.40 -6.20 4.25
CA VAL A 222 -2.74 -5.17 3.45
C VAL A 222 -3.03 -5.47 1.99
N MET A 223 -3.55 -4.50 1.25
CA MET A 223 -3.97 -4.70 -0.13
C MET A 223 -3.53 -3.58 -1.05
N LEU A 224 -3.17 -3.97 -2.28
CA LEU A 224 -3.11 -3.11 -3.44
C LEU A 224 -4.32 -3.46 -4.31
N PRO A 225 -5.35 -2.58 -4.39
CA PRO A 225 -6.62 -2.91 -5.02
C PRO A 225 -6.47 -3.50 -6.43
N ARG A 226 -7.07 -4.69 -6.63
CA ARG A 226 -7.05 -5.45 -7.90
C ARG A 226 -5.67 -5.90 -8.37
N ILE A 227 -4.63 -5.79 -7.54
CA ILE A 227 -3.25 -6.20 -7.86
C ILE A 227 -2.84 -7.34 -6.95
N ALA A 228 -2.88 -7.14 -5.64
CA ALA A 228 -2.40 -8.12 -4.67
C ALA A 228 -2.98 -7.85 -3.27
N GLU A 229 -3.01 -8.90 -2.45
CA GLU A 229 -3.35 -8.81 -1.04
C GLU A 229 -2.45 -9.73 -0.22
N ALA A 230 -2.19 -9.32 1.02
CA ALA A 230 -1.56 -10.13 2.04
C ALA A 230 -2.39 -10.02 3.33
N SER A 231 -2.46 -11.10 4.09
CA SER A 231 -3.14 -11.08 5.38
C SER A 231 -2.31 -11.74 6.47
N TYR A 232 -2.49 -11.26 7.69
CA TYR A 232 -1.85 -11.78 8.88
C TYR A 232 -2.92 -11.98 9.96
N ILE A 233 -2.91 -13.16 10.59
CA ILE A 233 -3.87 -13.54 11.62
C ILE A 233 -3.21 -13.39 12.99
N ILE A 234 -3.84 -12.58 13.84
CA ILE A 234 -3.53 -12.42 15.25
C ILE A 234 -4.40 -13.44 15.98
N LYS A 235 -3.78 -14.51 16.47
CA LYS A 235 -4.50 -15.55 17.21
C LYS A 235 -5.07 -14.97 18.52
N PRO A 236 -6.18 -15.50 19.04
CA PRO A 236 -6.67 -15.17 20.37
C PRO A 236 -5.60 -15.32 21.47
N LEU A 237 -5.62 -14.41 22.45
CA LEU A 237 -4.84 -14.49 23.67
C LEU A 237 -5.31 -15.68 24.52
N LYS A 238 -4.47 -16.71 24.63
CA LYS A 238 -4.75 -17.92 25.42
C LYS A 238 -3.52 -18.35 26.25
N PRO A 239 -3.16 -17.62 27.31
CA PRO A 239 -2.03 -17.96 28.16
C PRO A 239 -2.32 -19.20 29.02
N GLU A 240 -1.29 -19.82 29.60
CA GLU A 240 -1.56 -20.71 30.75
C GLU A 240 -1.72 -19.87 32.00
N LEU A 241 -2.90 -19.93 32.62
CA LEU A 241 -3.25 -19.17 33.83
C LEU A 241 -3.55 -20.16 34.96
N ARG A 242 -3.00 -19.93 36.16
CA ARG A 242 -3.27 -20.76 37.34
C ARG A 242 -3.36 -19.91 38.59
N ILE A 243 -4.40 -20.13 39.41
CA ILE A 243 -4.47 -19.59 40.77
C ILE A 243 -3.71 -20.55 41.71
N ARG A 244 -2.70 -20.03 42.41
CA ARG A 244 -1.86 -20.80 43.33
C ARG A 244 -2.37 -20.76 44.75
N SER A 245 -2.74 -19.58 45.22
CA SER A 245 -3.21 -19.38 46.58
C SER A 245 -4.09 -18.15 46.68
N VAL A 246 -4.92 -18.16 47.71
CA VAL A 246 -5.81 -17.06 48.09
C VAL A 246 -5.50 -16.72 49.54
N GLY A 247 -5.11 -15.47 49.77
CA GLY A 247 -4.91 -14.91 51.10
C GLY A 247 -6.19 -14.26 51.61
N VAL A 248 -6.72 -14.78 52.71
CA VAL A 248 -7.85 -14.19 53.44
C VAL A 248 -7.45 -13.89 54.87
N ARG A 249 -8.03 -12.84 55.43
CA ARG A 249 -7.78 -12.38 56.80
C ARG A 249 -9.09 -12.22 57.55
N GLN A 250 -9.13 -12.81 58.74
CA GLN A 250 -10.21 -12.58 59.69
C GLN A 250 -9.97 -11.25 60.41
N SER A 251 -10.99 -10.39 60.43
CA SER A 251 -11.06 -9.20 61.28
C SER A 251 -12.33 -9.25 62.15
N PRO A 252 -12.44 -8.39 63.18
CA PRO A 252 -13.67 -8.27 63.97
C PRO A 252 -14.90 -7.90 63.13
N GLU A 253 -14.70 -7.22 62.00
CA GLU A 253 -15.76 -6.80 61.08
C GLU A 253 -16.16 -7.89 60.07
N GLY A 254 -15.36 -8.96 59.94
CA GLY A 254 -15.64 -10.10 59.07
C GLY A 254 -14.40 -10.66 58.39
N LEU A 255 -14.62 -11.54 57.41
CA LEU A 255 -13.55 -12.09 56.59
C LEU A 255 -13.27 -11.16 55.40
N TYR A 256 -12.01 -10.84 55.16
CA TYR A 256 -11.58 -9.99 54.04
C TYR A 256 -10.62 -10.76 53.15
N MET A 257 -10.71 -10.50 51.85
CA MET A 257 -9.74 -10.98 50.89
C MET A 257 -8.57 -10.00 50.82
N ASP A 258 -7.36 -10.48 51.08
CA ASP A 258 -6.15 -9.64 51.09
C ASP A 258 -5.39 -9.76 49.76
N ASN A 259 -5.16 -10.98 49.27
CA ASN A 259 -4.37 -11.19 48.06
C ASN A 259 -4.69 -12.50 47.31
N ILE A 260 -4.25 -12.56 46.05
CA ILE A 260 -4.32 -13.75 45.19
C ILE A 260 -2.97 -13.93 44.53
N THR A 261 -2.41 -15.12 44.62
CA THR A 261 -1.18 -15.46 43.88
C THR A 261 -1.54 -16.24 42.62
N LEU A 262 -1.08 -15.76 41.47
CA LEU A 262 -1.29 -16.33 40.14
C LEU A 262 0.05 -16.74 39.53
N THR A 263 0.02 -17.75 38.68
CA THR A 263 1.08 -18.03 37.71
C THR A 263 0.51 -17.82 36.32
N ILE A 264 1.24 -17.08 35.48
CA ILE A 264 0.89 -16.81 34.09
C ILE A 264 2.09 -17.18 33.20
N LEU A 265 1.89 -18.10 32.26
CA LEU A 265 2.84 -18.38 31.18
C LEU A 265 2.30 -17.77 29.88
N ASN A 266 3.06 -16.85 29.29
CA ASN A 266 2.69 -16.23 28.02
C ASN A 266 3.05 -17.16 26.86
N THR A 267 2.09 -17.95 26.42
CA THR A 267 2.16 -18.81 25.23
C THR A 267 1.86 -18.07 23.94
N TRP A 268 1.58 -16.76 24.02
CA TRP A 268 1.25 -15.91 22.89
C TRP A 268 2.50 -15.30 22.26
N ASN A 269 2.36 -14.83 21.01
CA ASN A 269 3.47 -14.23 20.27
C ASN A 269 3.71 -12.75 20.63
N TYR A 270 2.83 -12.15 21.45
CA TYR A 270 2.88 -10.73 21.80
C TYR A 270 2.96 -10.56 23.32
N PRO A 271 3.49 -9.43 23.79
CA PRO A 271 3.50 -9.13 25.21
C PRO A 271 2.09 -9.07 25.80
N ILE A 272 1.95 -9.52 27.05
CA ILE A 272 0.70 -9.42 27.82
C ILE A 272 0.84 -8.31 28.86
N ASN A 273 -0.12 -7.38 28.88
CA ASN A 273 -0.25 -6.45 30.00
C ASN A 273 -1.18 -7.05 31.07
N ILE A 274 -0.72 -7.13 32.32
CA ILE A 274 -1.51 -7.66 33.43
C ILE A 274 -2.75 -6.82 33.71
N LYS A 275 -2.76 -5.54 33.32
CA LYS A 275 -3.96 -4.70 33.43
C LYS A 275 -5.16 -5.24 32.64
N TRP A 276 -4.96 -6.17 31.72
CA TRP A 276 -6.03 -6.84 30.99
C TRP A 276 -6.67 -8.00 31.76
N LEU A 277 -6.10 -8.39 32.91
CA LEU A 277 -6.65 -9.44 33.75
C LEU A 277 -7.94 -8.94 34.41
N GLU A 278 -9.00 -9.71 34.23
CA GLU A 278 -10.27 -9.56 34.93
C GLU A 278 -10.31 -10.50 36.13
N LEU A 279 -10.73 -10.00 37.27
CA LEU A 279 -10.75 -10.74 38.52
C LEU A 279 -12.12 -10.68 39.15
N TYR A 280 -12.61 -11.82 39.61
CA TYR A 280 -13.91 -11.94 40.27
C TYR A 280 -13.80 -12.73 41.57
N VAL A 281 -14.51 -12.26 42.60
CA VAL A 281 -14.60 -12.89 43.90
C VAL A 281 -16.08 -13.07 44.23
N ASN A 282 -16.49 -14.32 44.43
CA ASN A 282 -17.89 -14.73 44.57
C ASN A 282 -18.79 -14.15 43.45
N GLY A 283 -18.28 -14.17 42.22
CA GLY A 283 -18.96 -13.66 41.02
C GLY A 283 -19.01 -12.14 40.89
N LYS A 284 -18.41 -11.38 41.81
CA LYS A 284 -18.35 -9.91 41.73
C LYS A 284 -16.99 -9.43 41.25
N PRO A 285 -16.91 -8.42 40.36
CA PRO A 285 -15.64 -7.84 39.94
C PRO A 285 -14.84 -7.36 41.15
N ALA A 286 -13.55 -7.68 41.17
CA ALA A 286 -12.63 -7.32 42.23
C ALA A 286 -11.51 -6.43 41.66
N SER A 287 -11.36 -5.24 42.26
CA SER A 287 -10.25 -4.36 41.96
C SER A 287 -8.99 -4.85 42.66
N TYR A 288 -7.87 -4.82 41.94
CA TYR A 288 -6.57 -5.21 42.45
C TYR A 288 -5.50 -4.20 42.08
N TRP A 289 -4.39 -4.24 42.80
CA TRP A 289 -3.17 -3.55 42.44
C TRP A 289 -1.97 -4.50 42.53
N ILE A 290 -0.89 -4.16 41.81
CA ILE A 290 0.32 -4.96 41.71
C ILE A 290 1.52 -4.04 41.99
N PRO A 291 2.48 -4.45 42.84
CA PRO A 291 3.62 -3.60 43.19
C PRO A 291 4.65 -3.45 42.06
N SER A 292 4.67 -4.36 41.09
CA SER A 292 5.75 -4.50 40.12
C SER A 292 5.25 -4.80 38.70
N ALA A 293 6.22 -5.02 37.79
CA ALA A 293 6.08 -5.03 36.33
C ALA A 293 4.76 -5.58 35.78
N THR A 294 4.09 -4.77 34.95
CA THR A 294 2.78 -5.06 34.38
C THR A 294 2.84 -5.86 33.09
N MET A 295 4.01 -6.34 32.66
CA MET A 295 4.24 -6.85 31.31
C MET A 295 4.88 -8.24 31.35
N ILE A 296 4.30 -9.22 30.67
CA ILE A 296 4.87 -10.57 30.48
C ILE A 296 5.22 -10.75 29.01
N ASN A 297 6.49 -10.96 28.69
CA ASN A 297 6.96 -11.13 27.32
C ASN A 297 6.60 -12.52 26.74
N PRO A 298 6.59 -12.70 25.41
CA PRO A 298 6.39 -14.02 24.79
C PRO A 298 7.33 -15.08 25.36
N GLY A 299 6.78 -16.24 25.73
CA GLY A 299 7.51 -17.38 26.31
C GLY A 299 7.89 -17.21 27.79
N GLU A 300 7.59 -16.07 28.41
CA GLU A 300 7.91 -15.82 29.82
C GLU A 300 6.83 -16.38 30.76
N GLU A 301 7.27 -17.02 31.85
CA GLU A 301 6.41 -17.38 32.98
C GLU A 301 6.63 -16.39 34.13
N ARG A 302 5.55 -15.90 34.74
CA ARG A 302 5.61 -15.08 35.95
C ARG A 302 4.66 -15.55 37.03
N ASN A 303 5.17 -15.45 38.26
CA ASN A 303 4.36 -15.52 39.47
C ASN A 303 4.04 -14.10 39.94
N LEU A 304 2.76 -13.83 40.16
CA LEU A 304 2.23 -12.52 40.49
C LEU A 304 1.38 -12.61 41.74
N THR A 305 1.59 -11.69 42.68
CA THR A 305 0.69 -11.50 43.83
C THR A 305 -0.13 -10.24 43.58
N LEU A 306 -1.44 -10.42 43.42
CA LEU A 306 -2.41 -9.36 43.30
C LEU A 306 -2.93 -9.00 44.69
N TYR A 307 -2.88 -7.72 45.04
CA TYR A 307 -3.42 -7.23 46.30
C TYR A 307 -4.83 -6.69 46.06
N ILE A 308 -5.80 -7.21 46.81
CA ILE A 308 -7.21 -6.89 46.61
C ILE A 308 -7.57 -5.66 47.42
N SER A 309 -8.26 -4.71 46.78
CA SER A 309 -8.79 -3.54 47.48
C SER A 309 -9.89 -3.99 48.44
N SER A 310 -9.62 -3.86 49.76
CA SER A 310 -10.47 -4.24 50.91
C SER A 310 -11.85 -4.78 50.54
N MET A 311 -11.95 -6.09 50.32
CA MET A 311 -13.17 -6.76 49.88
C MET A 311 -13.66 -7.73 50.96
N ARG A 312 -14.80 -7.41 51.57
CA ARG A 312 -15.46 -8.29 52.54
C ARG A 312 -16.02 -9.51 51.82
N THR A 313 -15.81 -10.69 52.38
CA THR A 313 -16.20 -11.98 51.78
C THR A 313 -16.77 -12.94 52.84
N GLN A 314 -17.24 -14.11 52.40
CA GLN A 314 -17.78 -15.17 53.25
C GLN A 314 -17.26 -16.52 52.74
N LEU A 315 -17.13 -17.50 53.63
CA LEU A 315 -16.73 -18.85 53.25
C LEU A 315 -17.92 -19.65 52.69
N PRO A 316 -17.69 -20.49 51.65
CA PRO A 316 -16.44 -20.62 50.90
C PRO A 316 -16.23 -19.44 49.93
N VAL A 317 -14.97 -19.06 49.68
CA VAL A 317 -14.64 -18.01 48.72
C VAL A 317 -14.34 -18.63 47.36
N MET A 318 -15.13 -18.29 46.34
CA MET A 318 -14.85 -18.61 44.95
C MET A 318 -14.11 -17.45 44.31
N VAL A 319 -12.99 -17.74 43.67
CA VAL A 319 -12.20 -16.77 42.91
C VAL A 319 -12.18 -17.22 41.46
N SER A 320 -12.45 -16.31 40.54
CA SER A 320 -12.13 -16.52 39.13
C SER A 320 -11.21 -15.42 38.59
N ALA A 321 -10.32 -15.83 37.70
CA ALA A 321 -9.40 -14.94 37.01
C ALA A 321 -9.51 -15.22 35.51
N LYS A 322 -9.83 -14.20 34.72
CA LYS A 322 -9.96 -14.27 33.27
C LYS A 322 -8.93 -13.38 32.59
N LEU A 323 -8.20 -13.94 31.61
CA LEU A 323 -7.24 -13.22 30.80
C LEU A 323 -7.35 -13.68 29.36
N GLY A 324 -7.87 -12.81 28.49
CA GLY A 324 -8.25 -13.20 27.14
C GLY A 324 -9.24 -14.38 27.17
N GLY A 325 -8.98 -15.39 26.35
CA GLY A 325 -9.87 -16.55 26.18
C GLY A 325 -9.74 -17.63 27.27
N VAL A 326 -9.07 -17.34 28.38
CA VAL A 326 -8.82 -18.30 29.47
C VAL A 326 -9.39 -17.77 30.78
N GLU A 327 -10.19 -18.60 31.44
CA GLU A 327 -10.69 -18.35 32.79
C GLU A 327 -10.39 -19.55 33.69
N VAL A 328 -9.92 -19.28 34.90
CA VAL A 328 -9.66 -20.30 35.93
C VAL A 328 -10.37 -19.99 37.22
N PHE A 329 -10.73 -21.03 37.95
CA PHE A 329 -11.48 -20.96 39.20
C PHE A 329 -10.70 -21.56 40.35
N TYR A 330 -10.86 -21.00 41.55
CA TYR A 330 -10.28 -21.52 42.78
C TYR A 330 -11.30 -21.39 43.92
N LEU A 331 -11.53 -22.50 44.63
CA LEU A 331 -12.44 -22.56 45.77
C LEU A 331 -11.65 -22.63 47.08
N TYR A 332 -11.66 -21.55 47.86
CA TYR A 332 -11.10 -21.50 49.20
C TYR A 332 -12.17 -21.87 50.23
N LYS A 333 -11.90 -22.89 51.06
CA LYS A 333 -12.87 -23.44 52.02
C LYS A 333 -12.63 -23.08 53.50
N GLY A 334 -11.49 -22.50 53.84
CA GLY A 334 -11.11 -22.25 55.25
C GLY A 334 -9.76 -22.86 55.56
#